data_AF-A0AAW0K5Y7-F1
#
_entry.id   AF-A0AAW0K5Y7-F1
#
_cell.length_a   1.000
_cell.length_b   1.000
_cell.length_c   1.000
_cell.angle_alpha   90.00
_cell.angle_beta   90.00
_cell.angle_gamma   90.00
#
_symmetry.space_group_name_H-M   'P 1'
#
loop_
_entity.id
_entity.type
_entity.pdbx_description
1 polymer ?
#
loop_
_entity_poly.entity_id
_entity_poly.type
_entity_poly.pdbx_seq_one_letter_code
_entity_poly.pdbx_strand_id
1 'polypeptide(L)'
;MAKLFANHGVKVTIVLTPLNAARFNTILEQAKASNLNIEFISLRFPGQEAGLPEGFENMDALPSLNLTLQFFAASSMLQKPLEKWLEELESLPNCIISDICFPWTTEIGLNFKIPRLVFYTIMLLLFSV
;
A
#
# COMPACT_ATOMS: atom_id res chain seq x y z
N MET A 1 2.19 6.17 -10.98
CA MET A 1 0.98 5.37 -11.28
C MET A 1 -0.29 6.02 -10.75
N ALA A 2 -0.45 6.28 -9.44
CA ALA A 2 -1.68 6.89 -8.90
C ALA A 2 -2.15 8.18 -9.62
N LYS A 3 -1.24 9.16 -9.82
CA LYS A 3 -1.55 10.37 -10.60
C LYS A 3 -2.02 10.08 -12.03
N LEU A 4 -1.49 9.04 -12.67
CA LEU A 4 -1.91 8.66 -14.03
C LEU A 4 -3.36 8.20 -14.04
N PHE A 5 -3.75 7.31 -13.12
CA PHE A 5 -5.15 6.88 -12.98
C PHE A 5 -6.07 8.03 -12.62
N ALA A 6 -5.67 8.89 -11.68
CA ALA A 6 -6.47 10.03 -11.27
C ALA A 6 -6.67 11.06 -12.40
N ASN A 7 -5.67 11.29 -13.25
CA ASN A 7 -5.80 12.11 -14.46
C ASN A 7 -6.81 11.55 -15.47
N HIS A 8 -7.12 10.25 -15.42
CA HIS A 8 -8.15 9.60 -16.23
C HIS A 8 -9.48 9.47 -15.49
N GLY A 9 -9.69 10.27 -14.42
CA GLY A 9 -10.97 10.32 -13.69
C GLY A 9 -11.17 9.19 -12.66
N VAL A 10 -10.16 8.36 -12.41
CA VAL A 10 -10.26 7.26 -11.44
C VAL A 10 -9.99 7.78 -10.03
N LYS A 11 -10.87 7.45 -9.07
CA LYS A 11 -10.58 7.66 -7.64
C LYS A 11 -9.48 6.70 -7.19
N VAL A 12 -8.41 7.21 -6.60
CA VAL A 12 -7.28 6.39 -6.12
C VAL A 12 -7.11 6.57 -4.62
N THR A 13 -7.15 5.46 -3.87
CA THR A 13 -6.79 5.45 -2.45
C THR A 13 -5.44 4.77 -2.27
N ILE A 14 -4.49 5.45 -1.64
CA ILE A 14 -3.15 4.92 -1.34
C ILE A 14 -3.10 4.56 0.15
N VAL A 15 -2.74 3.31 0.43
CA VAL A 15 -2.55 2.80 1.79
C VAL A 15 -1.10 3.00 2.18
N LEU A 16 -0.87 3.72 3.29
CA LEU A 16 0.46 3.97 3.86
C LEU A 16 0.47 3.59 5.35
N THR A 17 1.66 3.52 5.91
CA THR A 17 1.87 3.47 7.36
C THR A 17 2.29 4.86 7.88
N PRO A 18 2.14 5.17 9.18
CA PRO A 18 2.40 6.51 9.71
C PRO A 18 3.77 7.11 9.34
N LEU A 19 4.86 6.36 9.47
CA LEU A 19 6.21 6.84 9.16
C LEU A 19 6.44 6.95 7.65
N ASN A 20 5.85 6.08 6.84
CA ASN A 20 5.89 6.25 5.38
C ASN A 20 5.06 7.48 4.94
N ALA A 21 3.91 7.73 5.57
CA ALA A 21 3.12 8.93 5.30
C ALA A 21 3.90 10.21 5.66
N ALA A 22 4.58 10.22 6.81
CA ALA A 22 5.45 11.32 7.21
C ALA A 22 6.62 11.51 6.23
N ARG A 23 7.28 10.42 5.82
CA ARG A 23 8.40 10.44 4.86
C ARG A 23 8.00 11.02 3.50
N PHE A 24 6.78 10.72 3.03
CA PHE A 24 6.30 11.19 1.74
C PHE A 24 5.40 12.43 1.81
N ASN A 25 5.32 13.11 2.96
CA ASN A 25 4.35 14.18 3.21
C ASN A 25 4.32 15.25 2.11
N THR A 26 5.48 15.72 1.63
CA THR A 26 5.53 16.70 0.53
C THR A 26 4.84 16.22 -0.74
N ILE A 27 4.98 14.94 -1.09
CA ILE A 27 4.32 14.33 -2.26
C ILE A 27 2.82 14.20 -2.01
N LEU A 28 2.41 13.86 -0.78
CA LEU A 28 1.01 13.79 -0.37
C LEU A 28 0.34 15.15 -0.49
N GLU A 29 0.96 16.21 0.04
CA GLU A 29 0.44 17.57 -0.01
C GLU A 29 0.36 18.09 -1.46
N GLN A 30 1.38 17.81 -2.29
CA GLN A 30 1.31 18.11 -3.71
C GLN A 30 0.18 17.37 -4.44
N ALA A 31 -0.10 16.12 -4.06
CA ALA A 31 -1.21 15.36 -4.62
C ALA A 31 -2.57 15.91 -4.17
N LYS A 32 -2.72 16.32 -2.91
CA LYS A 32 -3.92 16.99 -2.40
C LYS A 32 -4.15 18.36 -3.03
N ALA A 33 -3.07 19.10 -3.31
CA ALA A 33 -3.13 20.40 -3.98
C ALA A 33 -3.41 20.27 -5.49
N SER A 34 -3.19 19.09 -6.07
CA SER A 34 -3.65 18.81 -7.43
C SER A 34 -5.16 18.52 -7.41
N ASN A 35 -5.92 19.03 -8.38
CA ASN A 35 -7.36 18.75 -8.52
C ASN A 35 -7.64 17.28 -8.96
N LEU A 36 -6.91 16.33 -8.38
CA LEU A 36 -6.97 14.90 -8.66
C LEU A 36 -7.65 14.19 -7.50
N ASN A 37 -8.44 13.17 -7.82
CA ASN A 37 -9.14 12.36 -6.84
C ASN A 37 -8.21 11.30 -6.22
N ILE A 38 -7.26 11.76 -5.40
CA ILE A 38 -6.29 10.92 -4.71
C ILE A 38 -6.47 11.10 -3.20
N GLU A 39 -6.78 10.00 -2.52
CA GLU A 39 -6.91 9.93 -1.07
C GLU A 39 -5.82 9.03 -0.48
N PHE A 40 -5.54 9.24 0.80
CA PHE A 40 -4.56 8.48 1.54
C PHE A 40 -5.19 7.96 2.83
N ILE A 41 -4.96 6.70 3.13
CA ILE A 41 -5.28 6.13 4.45
C ILE A 41 -4.00 5.67 5.12
N SER A 42 -3.97 5.81 6.45
CA SER A 42 -2.84 5.39 7.27
C SER A 42 -3.25 4.21 8.13
N LEU A 43 -2.56 3.08 7.98
CA LEU A 43 -2.73 1.89 8.80
C LEU A 43 -1.52 1.73 9.72
N ARG A 44 -1.76 1.51 11.02
CA ARG A 44 -0.69 1.29 11.99
C ARG A 44 0.14 0.07 11.57
N PHE A 45 1.45 0.25 11.41
CA PHE A 45 2.34 -0.86 11.11
C PHE A 45 2.62 -1.70 12.36
N PRO A 46 2.32 -3.00 12.35
CA PRO A 46 2.50 -3.87 13.52
C PRO A 46 3.93 -4.43 13.58
N GLY A 47 4.93 -3.56 13.48
CA GLY A 47 6.34 -3.95 13.42
C GLY A 47 6.81 -4.62 14.70
N GLN A 48 6.47 -4.04 15.85
CA GLN A 48 6.91 -4.56 17.16
C GLN A 48 6.31 -5.94 17.46
N GLU A 49 5.06 -6.18 17.05
CA GLU A 49 4.40 -7.47 17.19
C GLU A 49 5.06 -8.58 16.36
N ALA A 50 5.74 -8.21 15.27
CA ALA A 50 6.54 -9.12 14.45
C ALA A 50 8.02 -9.20 14.89
N GLY A 51 8.41 -8.49 15.96
CA GLY A 51 9.78 -8.48 16.49
C GLY A 51 10.72 -7.47 15.83
N LEU A 52 10.20 -6.47 15.12
CA LEU A 52 11.00 -5.33 14.67
C LEU A 52 11.23 -4.34 15.83
N PRO A 53 12.36 -3.62 15.82
CA PRO A 53 12.51 -2.47 16.70
C PRO A 53 11.48 -1.39 16.36
N GLU A 54 11.22 -0.50 17.31
CA GLU A 54 10.35 0.65 17.09
C GLU A 54 10.90 1.56 15.97
N GLY A 55 9.99 2.10 15.16
CA GLY A 55 10.34 3.08 14.12
C GLY A 55 10.69 2.51 12.75
N PHE A 56 10.67 1.18 12.56
CA PHE A 56 11.02 0.54 11.29
C PHE A 56 9.79 0.11 10.48
N GLU A 57 9.20 1.05 9.75
CA GLU A 57 8.06 0.79 8.84
C GLU A 57 8.46 0.75 7.35
N ASN A 58 9.75 0.89 7.04
CA ASN A 58 10.25 0.80 5.68
C ASN A 58 11.40 -0.22 5.60
N MET A 59 11.37 -1.04 4.55
CA MET A 59 12.38 -2.07 4.31
C MET A 59 13.77 -1.50 4.05
N ASP A 60 13.88 -0.34 3.37
CA ASP A 60 15.17 0.29 3.08
C ASP A 60 15.83 0.94 4.32
N ALA A 61 15.03 1.18 5.35
CA ALA A 61 15.47 1.74 6.62
C ALA A 61 15.86 0.66 7.63
N LEU A 62 15.66 -0.63 7.35
CA LEU A 62 15.96 -1.70 8.30
C LEU A 62 17.45 -1.66 8.71
N PRO A 63 17.76 -1.86 10.01
CA PRO A 63 19.14 -1.80 10.49
C PRO A 63 19.97 -3.03 10.07
N SER A 64 19.32 -4.08 9.58
CA SER A 64 19.95 -5.30 9.06
C SER A 64 18.98 -6.08 8.17
N LEU A 65 19.51 -6.74 7.13
CA LEU A 65 18.76 -7.65 6.26
C LEU A 65 18.19 -8.87 7.01
N ASN A 66 18.73 -9.20 8.19
CA ASN A 66 18.20 -10.30 9.01
C ASN A 66 16.78 -10.01 9.55
N LEU A 67 16.31 -8.76 9.47
CA LEU A 67 14.98 -8.34 9.90
C LEU A 67 13.94 -8.34 8.77
N THR A 68 14.34 -8.71 7.56
CA THR A 68 13.44 -8.72 6.39
C THR A 68 12.25 -9.67 6.57
N LEU A 69 12.43 -10.81 7.23
CA LEU A 69 11.32 -11.74 7.50
C LEU A 69 10.29 -11.14 8.46
N GLN A 70 10.74 -10.45 9.51
CA GLN A 70 9.90 -9.75 10.47
C GLN A 70 9.16 -8.59 9.81
N PHE A 71 9.80 -7.88 8.88
CA PHE A 71 9.15 -6.86 8.07
C PHE A 71 8.00 -7.43 7.23
N PHE A 72 8.23 -8.55 6.52
CA PHE A 72 7.16 -9.18 5.76
C PHE A 72 6.05 -9.74 6.65
N ALA A 73 6.38 -10.33 7.80
CA ALA A 73 5.41 -10.77 8.79
C ALA A 73 4.52 -9.61 9.27
N ALA A 74 5.14 -8.48 9.69
CA ALA A 74 4.41 -7.27 10.05
C ALA A 74 3.54 -6.73 8.90
N SER A 75 4.06 -6.74 7.67
CA SER A 75 3.29 -6.30 6.50
C SER A 75 2.06 -7.17 6.26
N SER A 76 2.15 -8.49 6.48
CA SER A 76 1.01 -9.40 6.30
C SER A 76 -0.08 -9.19 7.35
N MET A 77 0.29 -8.74 8.55
CA MET A 77 -0.67 -8.40 9.60
C MET A 77 -1.50 -7.15 9.28
N LEU A 78 -1.14 -6.36 8.23
CA LEU A 78 -1.97 -5.28 7.71
C LEU A 78 -3.22 -5.78 6.97
N GLN A 79 -3.31 -7.08 6.66
CA GLN A 79 -4.49 -7.68 6.03
C GLN A 79 -5.76 -7.37 6.83
N LYS A 80 -5.82 -7.74 8.11
CA LYS A 80 -7.02 -7.54 8.94
C LYS A 80 -7.45 -6.07 9.07
N PRO A 81 -6.52 -5.11 9.36
CA PRO A 81 -6.88 -3.69 9.33
C PRO A 81 -7.42 -3.21 7.98
N LEU A 82 -6.87 -3.70 6.87
CA LEU A 82 -7.35 -3.32 5.54
C LEU A 82 -8.72 -3.93 5.23
N GLU A 83 -8.96 -5.20 5.59
CA GLU A 83 -10.27 -5.86 5.46
C GLU A 83 -11.33 -5.09 6.25
N LYS A 84 -11.05 -4.74 7.51
CA LYS A 84 -11.95 -3.94 8.33
C LYS A 84 -12.26 -2.58 7.70
N TRP A 85 -11.24 -1.90 7.16
CA TRP A 85 -11.45 -0.63 6.47
C TRP A 85 -12.33 -0.79 5.22
N LEU A 86 -12.17 -1.88 4.46
CA LEU A 86 -13.01 -2.18 3.30
C LEU A 86 -14.47 -2.47 3.68
N GLU A 87 -14.71 -3.17 4.79
CA GLU A 87 -16.05 -3.45 5.32
C GLU A 87 -16.82 -2.18 5.72
N GLU A 88 -16.11 -1.12 6.11
CA GLU A 88 -16.68 0.16 6.54
C GLU A 88 -16.98 1.10 5.35
N LEU A 89 -16.59 0.75 4.12
CA LEU A 89 -16.85 1.57 2.93
C LEU A 89 -18.29 1.41 2.42
N GLU A 90 -18.87 2.53 1.98
CA GLU A 90 -20.13 2.53 1.23
C GLU A 90 -20.00 1.81 -0.13
N SER A 91 -18.81 1.86 -0.74
CA SER A 91 -18.50 1.19 -2.00
C SER A 91 -17.07 0.67 -2.02
N LEU A 92 -16.91 -0.59 -2.44
CA LEU A 92 -15.61 -1.24 -2.57
C LEU A 92 -14.84 -0.70 -3.79
N PRO A 93 -13.49 -0.67 -3.73
CA PRO A 93 -12.69 -0.28 -4.88
C PRO A 93 -12.81 -1.30 -6.00
N ASN A 94 -12.72 -0.84 -7.25
CA ASN A 94 -12.83 -1.72 -8.42
C ASN A 94 -11.60 -2.60 -8.65
N CYS A 95 -10.46 -2.28 -8.04
CA CYS A 95 -9.21 -3.01 -8.20
C CYS A 95 -8.25 -2.72 -7.04
N ILE A 96 -7.47 -3.72 -6.64
CA ILE A 96 -6.30 -3.57 -5.76
C ILE A 96 -5.04 -3.66 -6.62
N ILE A 97 -4.16 -2.67 -6.54
CA ILE A 97 -2.82 -2.74 -7.13
C ILE A 97 -1.82 -2.85 -5.99
N SER A 98 -1.04 -3.92 -5.96
CA SER A 98 -0.10 -4.19 -4.86
C SER A 98 1.19 -4.83 -5.37
N ASP A 99 2.29 -4.59 -4.65
CA ASP A 99 3.58 -5.19 -4.95
C ASP A 99 3.53 -6.72 -4.83
N ILE A 100 4.37 -7.42 -5.60
CA ILE A 100 4.53 -8.89 -5.50
C ILE A 100 4.90 -9.33 -4.07
N CYS A 101 5.61 -8.50 -3.31
CA CYS A 101 6.03 -8.81 -1.95
C CYS A 101 4.87 -8.85 -0.93
N PHE A 102 3.64 -8.51 -1.35
CA PHE A 102 2.45 -8.55 -0.50
C PHE A 102 1.45 -9.62 -1.00
N PRO A 103 1.77 -10.92 -0.95
CA PRO A 103 0.88 -11.97 -1.46
C PRO A 103 -0.46 -12.03 -0.71
N TRP A 104 -0.52 -11.58 0.54
CA TRP A 104 -1.73 -11.52 1.36
C TRP A 104 -2.87 -10.67 0.76
N THR A 105 -2.57 -9.68 -0.09
CA THR A 105 -3.62 -8.91 -0.78
C THR A 105 -4.40 -9.73 -1.81
N THR A 106 -3.92 -10.92 -2.19
CA THR A 106 -4.69 -11.86 -3.03
C THR A 106 -5.90 -12.37 -2.28
N GLU A 107 -5.74 -12.70 -0.99
CA GLU A 107 -6.84 -13.22 -0.17
C GLU A 107 -7.93 -12.15 0.01
N ILE A 108 -7.53 -10.88 0.21
CA ILE A 108 -8.46 -9.76 0.21
C ILE A 108 -9.23 -9.67 -1.11
N GLY A 109 -8.53 -9.77 -2.25
CA GLY A 109 -9.17 -9.75 -3.56
C GLY A 109 -10.20 -10.87 -3.73
N LEU A 110 -9.91 -12.07 -3.24
CA LEU A 110 -10.84 -13.20 -3.26
C LEU A 110 -12.05 -12.98 -2.34
N ASN A 111 -11.81 -12.56 -1.09
CA ASN A 111 -12.84 -12.39 -0.07
C ASN A 111 -13.84 -11.28 -0.42
N PHE A 112 -13.33 -10.15 -0.92
CA PHE A 112 -14.15 -8.98 -1.29
C PHE A 112 -14.56 -8.97 -2.76
N LYS A 113 -14.15 -9.99 -3.54
CA LYS A 113 -14.36 -10.08 -5.00
C LYS A 113 -13.82 -8.87 -5.77
N ILE A 114 -12.64 -8.38 -5.35
CA ILE A 114 -11.93 -7.27 -5.97
C ILE A 114 -10.76 -7.82 -6.78
N PRO A 115 -10.64 -7.51 -8.09
CA PRO A 115 -9.49 -7.96 -8.87
C PRO A 115 -8.18 -7.37 -8.32
N ARG A 116 -7.13 -8.19 -8.30
CA ARG A 116 -5.78 -7.78 -7.90
C ARG A 116 -4.86 -7.70 -9.11
N LEU A 117 -4.24 -6.55 -9.31
CA LEU A 117 -3.11 -6.36 -10.24
C LEU A 117 -1.80 -6.36 -9.43
N VAL A 118 -0.85 -7.19 -9.86
CA VAL A 118 0.48 -7.26 -9.23
C VAL A 118 1.40 -6.27 -9.93
N PHE A 119 2.02 -5.39 -9.14
CA PHE A 119 3.01 -4.44 -9.60
C PHE A 119 4.42 -4.95 -9.30
N TYR A 120 5.29 -4.98 -10.31
CA TYR A 120 6.67 -5.38 -10.19
C TYR A 120 7.58 -4.18 -10.38
N THR A 121 8.28 -3.77 -9.33
CA THR A 121 9.17 -2.59 -9.34
C THR A 121 10.50 -2.81 -10.03
N ILE A 122 10.96 -4.06 -10.13
CA ILE A 122 12.26 -4.45 -10.72
C ILE A 122 12.10 -4.91 -12.18
N MET A 123 10.86 -5.05 -12.66
CA MET A 123 10.58 -5.56 -14.00
C MET A 123 10.74 -4.47 -15.05
N LEU A 124 11.50 -4.76 -16.12
CA LEU A 124 11.56 -3.93 -17.31
C LEU A 124 10.35 -4.21 -18.20
N LEU A 125 9.58 -3.18 -18.51
CA LEU A 125 8.48 -3.23 -19.48
C LEU A 125 8.82 -2.36 -20.69
N LEU A 126 8.75 -2.94 -21.88
CA LEU A 126 8.79 -2.21 -23.14
C LEU A 126 7.38 -2.18 -23.71
N PHE A 127 6.83 -0.97 -23.90
CA PHE A 127 5.57 -0.76 -24.60
C PHE A 127 5.87 -0.32 -26.02
N SER A 128 5.20 -0.94 -27.00
CA SER A 128 5.14 -0.46 -28.37
C SER A 128 3.69 -0.13 -28.68
N VAL A 129 3.46 1.01 -29.31
CA VAL A 129 2.14 1.45 -29.78
C VAL A 129 1.98 1.03 -31.24
#